data_AF-A0A9E3KAP5-F1
#
_entry.id   AF-A0A9E3KAP5-F1
#
_cell.length_a   1.000
_cell.length_b   1.000
_cell.length_c   1.000
_cell.angle_alpha   90.00
_cell.angle_beta   90.00
_cell.angle_gamma   90.00
#
_symmetry.space_group_name_H-M   'P 1'
#
loop_
_entity.id
_entity.type
_entity.pdbx_description
1 polymer ?
#
loop_
_entity_poly.entity_id
_entity_poly.type
_entity_poly.pdbx_seq_one_letter_code
_entity_poly.pdbx_strand_id
1 'polypeptide(L)'
;MLRDLAAHVATEHMLCIQWDGYVLDPDNWDPAFLEFDYIGAPWPHFSDSMRVGNGGFSLRSRRLIDACAHLPISDEAEDVAICRTHRGLLEERFGLRFAPEDVARRFAYERMAPAGDEFGFHGAPNLADLIPSRELSSLLRELEPGLLNRREHREMFHAALRRGDFRLAFVIWQRLRHPQARRR
;
A
#
# COMPACT_ATOMS: atom_id res chain seq x y z
N MET A 1 -8.46 -6.32 -12.96
CA MET A 1 -8.06 -4.93 -12.65
C MET A 1 -6.95 -4.44 -13.58
N LEU A 2 -5.80 -5.12 -13.65
CA LEU A 2 -4.64 -4.66 -14.45
C LEU A 2 -4.89 -4.45 -15.95
N ARG A 3 -5.66 -5.34 -16.59
CA ARG A 3 -5.80 -5.35 -18.07
C ARG A 3 -6.57 -4.16 -18.63
N ASP A 4 -7.57 -3.68 -17.89
CA ASP A 4 -8.43 -2.59 -18.35
C ASP A 4 -7.95 -1.22 -17.87
N LEU A 5 -7.03 -1.19 -16.89
CA LEU A 5 -6.51 0.05 -16.31
C LEU A 5 -5.81 0.94 -17.35
N ALA A 6 -5.14 0.32 -18.33
CA ALA A 6 -4.53 0.99 -19.47
C ALA A 6 -5.53 1.87 -20.23
N ALA A 7 -6.81 1.50 -20.30
CA ALA A 7 -7.83 2.29 -21.00
C ALA A 7 -8.20 3.59 -20.26
N HIS A 8 -7.85 3.71 -18.98
CA HIS A 8 -8.27 4.81 -18.10
C HIS A 8 -7.13 5.77 -17.70
N VAL A 9 -5.88 5.46 -18.06
CA VAL A 9 -4.70 6.25 -17.67
C VAL A 9 -4.13 6.97 -18.90
N ALA A 10 -4.33 8.28 -19.01
CA ALA A 10 -3.81 9.07 -20.13
C ALA A 10 -2.40 9.62 -19.90
N THR A 11 -1.89 9.55 -18.66
CA THR A 11 -0.59 10.08 -18.25
C THR A 11 0.52 9.04 -18.34
N GLU A 12 1.78 9.50 -18.32
CA GLU A 12 2.95 8.61 -18.37
C GLU A 12 3.10 7.78 -17.09
N HIS A 13 2.61 8.30 -15.96
CA HIS A 13 2.56 7.60 -14.68
C HIS A 13 1.21 7.80 -14.00
N MET A 14 0.85 6.85 -13.15
CA MET A 14 -0.27 6.97 -12.22
C MET A 14 0.20 6.70 -10.80
N LEU A 15 -0.35 7.46 -9.85
CA LEU A 15 -0.23 7.18 -8.43
C LEU A 15 -1.45 6.36 -8.01
N CYS A 16 -1.22 5.11 -7.60
CA CYS A 16 -2.23 4.22 -7.07
C CYS A 16 -2.28 4.37 -5.55
N ILE A 17 -3.47 4.68 -5.02
CA ILE A 17 -3.72 4.86 -3.60
C ILE A 17 -4.95 4.03 -3.21
N GLN A 18 -4.79 3.13 -2.24
CA GLN A 18 -5.87 2.39 -1.60
C GLN A 18 -6.43 3.18 -0.41
N TRP A 19 -7.58 2.77 0.12
CA TRP A 19 -8.32 3.49 1.16
C TRP A 19 -7.52 3.75 2.44
N ASP A 20 -6.47 2.99 2.68
CA ASP A 20 -5.56 3.06 3.82
C ASP A 20 -4.13 3.52 3.48
N GLY A 21 -3.95 4.18 2.33
CA GLY A 21 -2.72 4.90 1.99
C GLY A 21 -3.00 6.37 1.68
N TYR A 22 -2.07 7.26 2.01
CA TYR A 22 -2.18 8.71 1.76
C TYR A 22 -0.81 9.35 1.54
N VAL A 23 -0.79 10.50 0.87
CA VAL A 23 0.36 11.41 0.84
C VAL A 23 0.53 12.03 2.23
N LEU A 24 1.74 11.99 2.77
CA LEU A 24 2.09 12.58 4.07
C LEU A 24 2.46 14.05 3.90
N ASP A 25 3.37 14.31 2.97
CA ASP A 25 3.88 15.65 2.69
C ASP A 25 4.15 15.77 1.19
N PRO A 26 3.43 16.64 0.46
CA PRO A 26 3.65 16.85 -0.96
C PRO A 26 5.02 17.46 -1.26
N ASP A 27 5.66 18.15 -0.31
CA ASP A 27 6.99 18.76 -0.49
C ASP A 27 8.10 17.70 -0.54
N ASN A 28 7.83 16.46 -0.07
CA ASN A 28 8.73 15.32 -0.19
C ASN A 28 8.66 14.64 -1.58
N TRP A 29 7.88 15.16 -2.52
CA TRP A 29 7.87 14.65 -3.89
C TRP A 29 9.23 14.86 -4.57
N ASP A 30 9.83 13.77 -5.05
CA ASP A 30 11.05 13.79 -5.83
C ASP A 30 10.72 13.49 -7.31
N PRO A 31 11.00 14.40 -8.26
CA PRO A 31 10.83 14.13 -9.69
C PRO A 31 11.56 12.86 -10.18
N ALA A 32 12.64 12.45 -9.50
CA ALA A 32 13.36 11.21 -9.82
C ALA A 32 12.49 9.94 -9.64
N PHE A 33 11.37 10.02 -8.91
CA PHE A 33 10.39 8.93 -8.85
C PHE A 33 9.85 8.55 -10.24
N LEU A 34 9.80 9.49 -11.18
CA LEU A 34 9.31 9.24 -12.54
C LEU A 34 10.31 8.47 -13.42
N GLU A 35 11.55 8.26 -12.97
CA GLU A 35 12.54 7.45 -13.71
C GLU A 35 12.29 5.94 -13.65
N PHE A 36 11.35 5.52 -12.80
CA PHE A 36 11.04 4.11 -12.55
C PHE A 36 9.64 3.76 -13.05
N ASP A 37 9.48 2.50 -13.43
CA ASP A 37 8.22 1.93 -13.89
C ASP A 37 7.35 1.42 -12.74
N TYR A 38 7.95 1.11 -11.59
CA TYR A 38 7.26 0.78 -10.34
C TYR A 38 8.01 1.31 -9.12
N ILE A 39 7.28 1.99 -8.23
CA ILE A 39 7.72 2.33 -6.88
C ILE A 39 6.59 2.08 -5.90
N GLY A 40 6.89 1.42 -4.78
CA GLY A 40 6.02 1.39 -3.61
C GLY A 40 6.86 1.10 -2.37
N ALA A 41 6.22 0.94 -1.21
CA ALA A 41 6.94 0.74 0.04
C ALA A 41 7.80 -0.55 0.04
N PRO A 42 9.02 -0.54 0.62
CA PRO A 42 9.80 -1.75 0.81
C PRO A 42 9.11 -2.73 1.78
N TRP A 43 9.12 -4.02 1.43
CA TRP A 43 8.63 -5.11 2.26
C TRP A 43 9.72 -5.61 3.21
N PRO A 44 9.56 -5.44 4.54
CA PRO A 44 10.57 -5.87 5.51
C PRO A 44 10.58 -7.39 5.75
N HIS A 45 9.59 -8.12 5.24
CA HIS A 45 9.46 -9.57 5.44
C HIS A 45 10.16 -10.39 4.35
N PHE A 46 10.68 -9.75 3.30
CA PHE A 46 11.57 -10.36 2.33
C PHE A 46 13.01 -9.92 2.60
N SER A 47 13.97 -10.81 2.36
CA SER A 47 15.40 -10.60 2.59
C SER A 47 16.24 -10.63 1.31
N ASP A 48 15.61 -10.82 0.16
CA ASP A 48 16.26 -10.78 -1.16
C ASP A 48 16.33 -9.35 -1.72
N SER A 49 16.73 -9.19 -2.98
CA SER A 49 16.80 -7.90 -3.66
C SER A 49 15.45 -7.40 -4.20
N MET A 50 14.38 -8.19 -4.11
CA MET A 50 13.06 -7.88 -4.67
C MET A 50 12.08 -7.43 -3.60
N ARG A 51 12.53 -6.51 -2.75
CA ARG A 51 11.78 -6.01 -1.58
C ARG A 51 10.85 -4.85 -1.90
N VAL A 52 11.11 -4.11 -2.97
CA VAL A 52 10.24 -3.01 -3.40
C VAL A 52 8.98 -3.57 -4.03
N GLY A 53 7.84 -3.25 -3.42
CA GLY A 53 6.52 -3.72 -3.77
C GLY A 53 5.48 -2.79 -3.16
N ASN A 54 4.42 -3.35 -2.58
CA ASN A 54 3.28 -2.64 -2.00
C ASN A 54 2.41 -1.96 -3.06
N GLY A 55 1.31 -2.62 -3.43
CA GLY A 55 0.39 -2.10 -4.45
C GLY A 55 -0.46 -0.92 -3.98
N GLY A 56 -0.66 -0.78 -2.67
CA GLY A 56 -1.66 0.12 -2.10
C GLY A 56 -1.24 1.57 -1.94
N PHE A 57 0.04 1.87 -1.97
CA PHE A 57 0.56 3.21 -2.26
C PHE A 57 1.74 3.07 -3.21
N SER A 58 1.49 3.20 -4.51
CA SER A 58 2.49 2.93 -5.55
C SER A 58 2.42 3.86 -6.74
N LEU A 59 3.58 4.26 -7.25
CA LEU A 59 3.72 4.96 -8.53
C LEU A 59 4.02 3.94 -9.62
N ARG A 60 3.28 4.00 -10.72
CA ARG A 60 3.35 3.01 -11.80
C ARG A 60 3.37 3.70 -13.16
N SER A 61 4.30 3.34 -14.02
CA SER A 61 4.36 3.89 -15.37
C SER A 61 3.30 3.27 -16.28
N ARG A 62 2.98 3.99 -17.35
CA ARG A 62 2.13 3.49 -18.44
C ARG A 62 2.72 2.24 -19.08
N ARG A 63 4.05 2.21 -19.27
CA ARG A 63 4.78 1.05 -19.82
C ARG A 63 4.58 -0.20 -18.98
N LEU A 64 4.62 -0.08 -17.65
CA LEU A 64 4.32 -1.20 -16.76
C LEU A 64 2.88 -1.69 -16.95
N ILE A 65 1.90 -0.79 -16.96
CA ILE A 65 0.48 -1.14 -17.06
C ILE A 65 0.22 -1.90 -18.36
N ASP A 66 0.77 -1.42 -19.48
CA ASP A 66 0.65 -2.09 -20.77
C ASP A 66 1.35 -3.46 -20.76
N ALA A 67 2.53 -3.58 -20.13
CA ALA A 67 3.23 -4.86 -19.99
C ALA A 67 2.44 -5.87 -19.13
N CYS A 68 1.79 -5.40 -18.06
CA CYS A 68 0.93 -6.21 -17.20
C CYS A 68 -0.24 -6.85 -17.93
N ALA A 69 -0.69 -6.28 -19.05
CA ALA A 69 -1.74 -6.90 -19.88
C ALA A 69 -1.31 -8.25 -20.48
N HIS A 70 0.00 -8.49 -20.61
CA HIS A 70 0.57 -9.73 -21.12
C HIS A 70 0.86 -10.79 -20.05
N LEU A 71 0.68 -10.46 -18.77
CA LEU A 71 0.90 -11.40 -17.67
C LEU A 71 -0.23 -12.44 -17.59
N PRO A 72 0.10 -13.68 -17.17
CA PRO A 72 -0.92 -14.70 -16.94
C PRO A 72 -1.88 -14.24 -15.84
N ILE A 73 -3.12 -14.71 -15.92
CA ILE A 73 -4.10 -14.50 -14.84
C ILE A 73 -3.65 -15.34 -13.65
N SER A 74 -3.62 -14.74 -12.47
CA SER A 74 -3.19 -15.35 -11.21
C SER A 74 -4.13 -14.94 -10.09
N ASP A 75 -4.28 -15.81 -9.09
CA ASP A 75 -5.00 -15.54 -7.84
C ASP A 75 -4.10 -14.86 -6.78
N GLU A 76 -2.83 -14.65 -7.11
CA GLU A 76 -1.88 -13.92 -6.25
C GLU A 76 -2.29 -12.46 -6.07
N ALA A 77 -1.82 -11.88 -4.95
CA ALA A 77 -1.90 -10.45 -4.77
C ALA A 77 -1.18 -9.74 -5.94
N GLU A 78 -1.81 -8.69 -6.43
CA GLU A 78 -1.43 -8.03 -7.68
C GLU A 78 0.01 -7.48 -7.65
N ASP A 79 0.42 -6.90 -6.53
CA ASP A 79 1.77 -6.39 -6.29
C ASP A 79 2.80 -7.51 -6.16
N VAL A 80 2.45 -8.65 -5.58
CA VAL A 80 3.32 -9.85 -5.54
C VAL A 80 3.55 -10.38 -6.95
N ALA A 81 2.49 -10.48 -7.76
CA ALA A 81 2.59 -10.94 -9.13
C ALA A 81 3.51 -10.04 -9.97
N ILE A 82 3.37 -8.71 -9.84
CA ILE A 82 4.20 -7.74 -10.57
C ILE A 82 5.63 -7.71 -10.05
N CYS A 83 5.82 -7.51 -8.74
CA CYS A 83 7.10 -7.12 -8.16
C CYS A 83 7.98 -8.31 -7.78
N ARG A 84 7.43 -9.53 -7.83
CA ARG A 84 8.17 -10.76 -7.49
C ARG A 84 8.00 -11.82 -8.57
N THR A 85 6.80 -12.38 -8.72
CA THR A 85 6.56 -13.55 -9.59
C THR A 85 6.96 -13.27 -11.05
N HIS A 86 6.64 -12.07 -11.56
CA HIS A 86 6.92 -11.68 -12.94
C HIS A 86 7.96 -10.58 -13.08
N ARG A 87 8.60 -10.14 -11.99
CA ARG A 87 9.56 -9.03 -12.03
C ARG A 87 10.71 -9.27 -13.01
N GLY A 88 11.35 -10.45 -12.96
CA GLY A 88 12.43 -10.79 -13.89
C GLY A 88 11.98 -10.74 -15.35
N LEU A 89 10.80 -11.29 -15.67
CA LEU A 89 10.23 -11.22 -17.02
C LEU A 89 9.92 -9.77 -17.45
N LEU A 90 9.41 -8.94 -16.54
CA LEU A 90 9.11 -7.53 -16.78
C LEU A 90 10.40 -6.72 -17.04
N GLU A 91 11.44 -6.95 -16.25
CA GLU A 91 12.76 -6.33 -16.41
C GLU A 91 13.42 -6.79 -17.73
N GLU A 92 13.50 -8.10 -17.98
CA GLU A 92 14.22 -8.68 -19.12
C GLU A 92 13.51 -8.44 -20.47
N ARG A 93 12.19 -8.65 -20.52
CA ARG A 93 11.44 -8.60 -21.79
C ARG A 93 10.98 -7.20 -22.17
N PHE A 94 10.64 -6.37 -21.18
CA PHE A 94 10.05 -5.05 -21.41
C PHE A 94 10.99 -3.89 -21.02
N GLY A 95 12.16 -4.21 -20.44
CA GLY A 95 13.12 -3.20 -20.00
C GLY A 95 12.54 -2.28 -18.93
N LEU A 96 11.72 -2.83 -18.03
CA LEU A 96 11.09 -2.07 -16.96
C LEU A 96 12.04 -1.91 -15.77
N ARG A 97 11.97 -0.75 -15.12
CA ARG A 97 12.83 -0.39 -13.98
C ARG A 97 12.01 -0.33 -12.71
N PHE A 98 12.26 -1.24 -11.78
CA PHE A 98 11.74 -1.12 -10.42
C PHE A 98 12.67 -0.23 -9.61
N ALA A 99 12.11 0.64 -8.76
CA ALA A 99 12.94 1.50 -7.91
C ALA A 99 13.84 0.68 -6.98
N PRO A 100 15.07 1.15 -6.73
CA PRO A 100 15.91 0.60 -5.68
C PRO A 100 15.32 0.95 -4.30
N GLU A 101 15.74 0.21 -3.27
CA GLU A 101 15.14 0.29 -1.94
C GLU A 101 15.27 1.68 -1.28
N ASP A 102 16.36 2.39 -1.53
CA ASP A 102 16.59 3.75 -1.02
C ASP A 102 15.62 4.77 -1.62
N VAL A 103 15.34 4.68 -2.93
CA VAL A 103 14.30 5.49 -3.58
C VAL A 103 12.92 5.12 -3.06
N ALA A 104 12.63 3.82 -2.97
CA ALA A 104 11.37 3.33 -2.43
C ALA A 104 11.14 3.76 -0.98
N ARG A 105 12.20 3.82 -0.16
CA ARG A 105 12.15 4.26 1.24
C ARG A 105 11.79 5.74 1.38
N ARG A 106 12.24 6.60 0.45
CA ARG A 106 11.82 8.02 0.38
C ARG A 106 10.41 8.18 -0.18
N PHE A 107 9.98 7.26 -1.03
CA PHE A 107 8.63 7.29 -1.59
C PHE A 107 7.56 6.91 -0.56
N ALA A 108 7.69 5.75 0.09
CA ALA A 108 6.68 5.30 1.05
C ALA A 108 7.17 4.27 2.08
N TYR A 109 6.39 4.12 3.14
CA TYR A 109 6.52 3.03 4.11
C TYR A 109 5.17 2.35 4.40
N GLU A 110 5.22 1.13 4.97
CA GLU A 110 4.02 0.41 5.41
C GLU A 110 4.24 -0.32 6.73
N ARG A 111 5.16 -1.29 6.76
CA ARG A 111 5.37 -2.18 7.93
C ARG A 111 6.71 -1.94 8.63
N MET A 112 7.17 -0.70 8.61
CA MET A 112 8.41 -0.27 9.25
C MET A 112 8.23 1.08 9.94
N ALA A 113 9.16 1.43 10.82
CA ALA A 113 9.15 2.74 11.45
C ALA A 113 9.35 3.84 10.38
N PRO A 114 8.64 4.97 10.49
CA PRO A 114 8.84 6.10 9.60
C PRO A 114 10.24 6.70 9.78
N ALA A 115 10.79 7.23 8.70
CA ALA A 115 12.04 7.97 8.64
C ALA A 115 11.77 9.47 8.84
N GLY A 116 10.57 9.93 8.49
CA GLY A 116 10.08 11.30 8.69
C GLY A 116 10.11 12.16 7.43
N ASP A 117 10.65 11.65 6.33
CA ASP A 117 10.83 12.33 5.04
C ASP A 117 10.17 11.55 3.88
N GLU A 118 9.26 10.63 4.19
CA GLU A 118 8.53 9.89 3.17
C GLU A 118 7.48 10.77 2.47
N PHE A 119 7.30 10.56 1.16
CA PHE A 119 6.22 11.19 0.41
C PHE A 119 4.83 10.67 0.83
N GLY A 120 4.72 9.38 1.13
CA GLY A 120 3.45 8.79 1.57
C GLY A 120 3.60 7.53 2.40
N PHE A 121 2.48 6.88 2.65
CA PHE A 121 2.44 5.60 3.36
C PHE A 121 1.30 4.72 2.86
N HIS A 122 1.36 3.45 3.24
CA HIS A 122 0.27 2.49 3.10
C HIS A 122 -0.03 1.80 4.43
N GLY A 123 -1.21 1.20 4.54
CA GLY A 123 -1.56 0.26 5.59
C GLY A 123 -2.35 0.88 6.72
N ALA A 124 -3.53 0.32 6.98
CA ALA A 124 -4.44 0.78 8.02
C ALA A 124 -3.84 0.93 9.43
N PRO A 125 -2.87 0.10 9.88
CA PRO A 125 -2.18 0.33 11.14
C PRO A 125 -1.55 1.72 11.27
N ASN A 126 -1.04 2.29 10.18
CA ASN A 126 -0.41 3.60 10.20
C ASN A 126 -1.43 4.73 10.40
N LEU A 127 -2.68 4.55 9.95
CA LEU A 127 -3.76 5.51 10.25
C LEU A 127 -3.96 5.70 11.75
N ALA A 128 -3.76 4.64 12.54
CA ALA A 128 -3.88 4.70 13.99
C ALA A 128 -2.82 5.55 14.66
N ASP A 129 -1.76 5.96 13.96
CA ASP A 129 -0.74 6.91 14.45
C ASP A 129 -0.82 8.26 13.72
N LEU A 130 -1.31 8.30 12.47
CA LEU A 130 -1.24 9.48 11.59
C LEU A 130 -2.48 10.37 11.60
N ILE A 131 -3.68 9.85 11.86
CA ILE A 131 -4.91 10.65 11.83
C ILE A 131 -5.54 10.81 13.22
N PRO A 132 -6.36 11.86 13.44
CA PRO A 132 -7.07 12.05 14.70
C PRO A 132 -8.00 10.88 15.02
N SER A 133 -8.02 10.45 16.29
CA SER A 133 -8.79 9.28 16.72
C SER A 133 -10.29 9.38 16.47
N ARG A 134 -10.85 10.60 16.47
CA ARG A 134 -12.26 10.83 16.12
C ARG A 134 -12.53 10.47 14.66
N GLU A 135 -11.66 10.90 13.76
CA GLU A 135 -11.77 10.64 12.33
C GLU A 135 -11.57 9.17 12.03
N LEU A 136 -10.54 8.54 12.62
CA LEU A 136 -10.33 7.11 12.49
C LEU A 136 -11.52 6.30 13.04
N SER A 137 -12.10 6.72 14.16
CA SER A 137 -13.28 6.06 14.72
C SER A 137 -14.50 6.17 13.81
N SER A 138 -14.68 7.28 13.10
CA SER A 138 -15.74 7.43 12.09
C SER A 138 -15.47 6.53 10.89
N LEU A 139 -14.25 6.56 10.33
CA LEU A 139 -13.85 5.69 9.23
C LEU A 139 -14.08 4.21 9.57
N LEU A 140 -13.63 3.76 10.75
CA LEU A 140 -13.78 2.37 11.20
C LEU A 140 -15.24 1.93 11.40
N ARG A 141 -16.19 2.86 11.59
CA ARG A 141 -17.62 2.53 11.70
C ARG A 141 -18.27 2.37 10.33
N GLU A 142 -17.81 3.12 9.34
CA GLU A 142 -18.34 3.10 7.97
C GLU A 142 -17.67 2.03 7.09
N LEU A 143 -16.45 1.62 7.45
CA LEU A 143 -15.68 0.65 6.71
C LEU A 143 -16.42 -0.70 6.59
N GLU A 144 -16.48 -1.26 5.38
CA GLU A 144 -17.15 -2.54 5.14
C GLU A 144 -16.53 -3.68 5.98
N PRO A 145 -17.36 -4.60 6.51
CA PRO A 145 -16.85 -5.78 7.20
C PRO A 145 -15.92 -6.60 6.29
N GLY A 146 -14.71 -6.91 6.78
CA GLY A 146 -13.75 -7.74 6.05
C GLY A 146 -12.64 -6.97 5.33
N LEU A 147 -12.73 -5.64 5.16
CA LEU A 147 -11.63 -4.84 4.60
C LEU A 147 -10.37 -4.84 5.47
N LEU A 148 -10.53 -4.99 6.79
CA LEU A 148 -9.42 -5.17 7.71
C LEU A 148 -9.27 -6.63 8.08
N ASN A 149 -8.06 -7.17 7.92
CA ASN A 149 -7.73 -8.50 8.39
C ASN A 149 -7.49 -8.52 9.91
N ARG A 150 -7.39 -9.72 10.49
CA ARG A 150 -7.20 -9.88 11.95
C ARG A 150 -5.89 -9.27 12.45
N ARG A 151 -4.84 -9.27 11.63
CA ARG A 151 -3.54 -8.74 11.99
C ARG A 151 -3.60 -7.21 12.09
N GLU A 152 -4.17 -6.55 11.09
CA GLU A 152 -4.33 -5.09 11.07
C GLU A 152 -5.16 -4.61 12.26
N HIS A 153 -6.28 -5.27 12.56
CA HIS A 153 -7.07 -4.94 13.75
C HIS A 153 -6.25 -5.01 15.05
N ARG A 154 -5.39 -6.03 15.19
CA ARG A 154 -4.53 -6.16 16.38
C ARG A 154 -3.46 -5.09 16.43
N GLU A 155 -2.84 -4.78 15.30
CA GLU A 155 -1.83 -3.74 15.17
C GLU A 155 -2.43 -2.37 15.54
N MET A 156 -3.60 -2.03 14.98
CA MET A 156 -4.34 -0.80 15.31
C MET A 156 -4.78 -0.76 16.78
N PHE A 157 -5.26 -1.88 17.35
CA PHE A 157 -5.64 -1.95 18.75
C PHE A 157 -4.45 -1.67 19.67
N HIS A 158 -3.29 -2.26 19.38
CA HIS A 158 -2.07 -1.97 20.14
C HIS A 158 -1.60 -0.52 19.96
N ALA A 159 -1.71 0.04 18.76
CA ALA A 159 -1.40 1.45 18.52
C ALA A 159 -2.27 2.37 19.40
N ALA A 160 -3.59 2.14 19.43
CA ALA A 160 -4.51 2.89 20.30
C ALA A 160 -4.15 2.78 21.79
N LEU A 161 -3.80 1.57 22.27
CA LEU A 161 -3.38 1.36 23.66
C LEU A 161 -2.06 2.08 23.98
N ARG A 162 -1.06 2.04 23.10
CA ARG A 162 0.22 2.76 23.28
C ARG A 162 0.01 4.26 23.39
N ARG A 163 -0.96 4.81 22.66
CA ARG A 163 -1.36 6.22 22.71
C ARG A 163 -2.22 6.58 23.94
N GLY A 164 -2.63 5.60 24.75
CA GLY A 164 -3.58 5.80 25.86
C GLY A 164 -5.00 6.10 25.40
N ASP A 165 -5.33 5.85 24.13
CA ASP A 165 -6.65 6.13 23.57
C ASP A 165 -7.59 4.92 23.74
N PHE A 166 -8.14 4.81 24.95
CA PHE A 166 -9.07 3.74 25.28
C PHE A 166 -10.40 3.81 24.51
N ARG A 167 -10.78 5.00 23.99
CA ARG A 167 -12.01 5.14 23.19
C ARG A 167 -11.82 4.53 21.81
N LEU A 168 -10.70 4.85 21.15
CA LEU A 168 -10.35 4.23 19.88
C LEU A 168 -10.12 2.73 20.03
N ALA A 169 -9.41 2.31 21.09
CA ALA A 169 -9.20 0.89 21.39
C ALA A 169 -10.53 0.14 21.54
N PHE A 170 -11.52 0.74 22.21
CA PHE A 170 -12.86 0.16 22.34
C PHE A 170 -13.59 0.03 21.00
N VAL A 171 -13.52 1.04 20.12
CA VAL A 171 -14.12 0.97 18.77
C VAL A 171 -13.50 -0.17 17.95
N ILE A 172 -12.17 -0.29 17.93
CA ILE A 172 -11.45 -1.36 17.22
C ILE A 172 -11.83 -2.73 17.79
N TRP A 173 -11.92 -2.84 19.13
CA TRP A 173 -12.30 -4.06 19.81
C TRP A 173 -13.74 -4.48 19.52
N GLN A 174 -14.69 -3.54 19.46
CA GLN A 174 -16.07 -3.82 19.10
C GLN A 174 -16.15 -4.41 17.68
N ARG A 175 -15.37 -3.86 16.74
CA ARG A 175 -15.29 -4.36 15.36
C ARG A 175 -14.70 -5.77 15.29
N LEU A 176 -13.69 -6.07 16.11
CA LEU A 176 -13.12 -7.41 16.27
C LEU A 176 -14.11 -8.44 16.81
N ARG A 177 -14.96 -8.05 17.78
CA ARG A 177 -15.92 -8.95 18.45
C ARG A 177 -17.23 -9.12 17.69
N HIS A 178 -17.65 -8.10 16.95
CA HIS A 178 -18.86 -8.11 16.15
C HIS A 178 -18.50 -7.93 14.68
N PRO A 179 -17.86 -8.93 14.04
CA PRO A 179 -17.78 -8.96 12.59
C PRO A 179 -19.23 -9.09 12.11
N GLN A 180 -19.86 -7.98 11.74
CA GLN A 180 -21.20 -8.01 11.19
C GLN A 180 -21.18 -8.98 10.00
N ALA A 181 -21.83 -10.13 10.20
CA ALA A 181 -22.10 -11.17 9.22
C ALA A 181 -20.89 -11.82 8.53
N ARG A 182 -20.58 -13.05 8.95
CA ARG A 182 -20.03 -14.15 8.13
C ARG A 182 -20.94 -14.49 6.92
N ARG A 183 -21.46 -13.49 6.19
CA ARG A 183 -22.32 -13.71 5.01
C ARG A 183 -21.47 -13.67 3.75
N ARG A 184 -20.91 -14.83 3.41
CA ARG A 184 -21.35 -15.57 2.22
C ARG A 184 -21.51 -17.03 2.62
#